data_AF-A0A453CHX5-F1
#
_entry.id   AF-A0A453CHX5-F1
#
_cell.length_a   1.000
_cell.length_b   1.000
_cell.length_c   1.000
_cell.angle_alpha   90.00
_cell.angle_beta   90.00
_cell.angle_gamma   90.00
#
_symmetry.space_group_name_H-M   'P 1'
#
loop_
_entity.id
_entity.type
_entity.pdbx_description
1 polymer ?
#
loop_
_entity_poly.entity_id
_entity_poly.type
_entity_poly.pdbx_seq_one_letter_code
_entity_poly.pdbx_strand_id
1 'polypeptide(L)'
;ETTTMEEKLLADESDKHLPPPCRLYEGTLADFVFAIVTAALFIDVTVLTLYDLKTTDFSRLLPELSAVVDGAAGLDSRVPRAFNLTLSIDSGIRDEQCVGGEAVVLYRGVPLATGAVQELCVPVNSTGQVAIFAASGGVGLPTELAEQMADEKRDGGAVWLEVRVISVKHRLLTCTASLHGGAGPQPPCDSRLLRDESDGVEKASVY
;
A
#
# COMPACT_ATOMS: atom_id res chain seq x y z
N GLU A 1 48.71 2.45 100.61
CA GLU A 1 49.40 1.33 99.93
C GLU A 1 48.86 1.22 98.51
N THR A 2 49.56 1.70 97.47
CA THR A 2 50.60 1.02 96.65
C THR A 2 50.13 -0.19 95.82
N THR A 3 50.09 0.05 94.49
CA THR A 3 50.47 -0.80 93.33
C THR A 3 49.59 -2.03 93.01
N THR A 4 49.29 -2.40 91.75
CA THR A 4 50.17 -2.49 90.57
C THR A 4 49.39 -2.54 89.24
N MET A 5 49.97 -1.97 88.19
CA MET A 5 49.59 -2.04 86.76
C MET A 5 49.99 -3.40 86.12
N GLU A 6 49.30 -3.78 85.03
CA GLU A 6 49.76 -4.50 83.80
C GLU A 6 48.50 -5.15 83.18
N GLU A 7 47.84 -4.64 82.14
CA GLU A 7 48.23 -4.34 80.76
C GLU A 7 48.78 -5.55 79.94
N LYS A 8 47.92 -6.02 79.02
CA LYS A 8 48.18 -6.73 77.75
C LYS A 8 48.72 -8.17 77.79
N LEU A 9 47.95 -9.11 77.24
CA LEU A 9 48.03 -9.51 75.82
C LEU A 9 47.07 -10.68 75.51
N LEU A 10 46.56 -10.67 74.28
CA LEU A 10 45.96 -11.75 73.47
C LEU A 10 44.41 -11.84 73.38
N ALA A 11 43.99 -11.81 72.11
CA ALA A 11 42.66 -11.98 71.51
C ALA A 11 41.90 -10.64 71.33
N ASP A 12 42.26 -9.74 70.42
CA ASP A 12 42.43 -9.88 68.97
C ASP A 12 41.50 -10.88 68.27
N GLU A 13 41.00 -10.40 67.13
CA GLU A 13 40.38 -11.16 66.06
C GLU A 13 38.89 -11.51 66.18
N SER A 14 38.08 -10.58 65.66
CA SER A 14 37.25 -10.84 64.47
C SER A 14 36.35 -12.08 64.51
N ASP A 15 35.06 -11.91 64.82
CA ASP A 15 34.06 -12.63 64.03
C ASP A 15 32.71 -11.90 63.94
N LYS A 16 32.60 -11.18 62.82
CA LYS A 16 31.48 -11.14 61.87
C LYS A 16 30.08 -10.82 62.42
N HIS A 17 29.64 -9.60 62.08
CA HIS A 17 28.32 -9.34 61.53
C HIS A 17 27.82 -10.55 60.72
N LEU A 18 26.90 -11.32 61.30
CA LEU A 18 26.10 -12.25 60.54
C LEU A 18 25.17 -11.40 59.66
N PRO A 19 25.25 -11.46 58.31
CA PRO A 19 24.21 -10.86 57.48
C PRO A 19 22.88 -11.54 57.83
N PRO A 20 21.74 -10.82 57.75
CA PRO A 20 20.44 -11.45 57.93
C PRO A 20 20.35 -12.65 56.97
N PRO A 21 19.72 -13.76 57.39
CA PRO A 21 19.61 -14.92 56.52
C PRO A 21 19.02 -14.45 55.19
N CYS A 22 19.76 -14.67 54.10
CA CYS A 22 19.23 -14.54 52.76
C CYS A 22 17.95 -15.37 52.75
N ARG A 23 16.79 -14.70 52.79
CA ARG A 23 15.52 -15.34 52.42
C ARG A 23 15.69 -15.68 50.94
N LEU A 24 16.25 -16.85 50.68
CA LEU A 24 15.98 -17.60 49.47
C LEU A 24 14.46 -17.61 49.39
N TYR A 25 13.95 -16.97 48.35
CA TYR A 25 12.53 -16.95 48.03
C TYR A 25 12.13 -18.42 47.81
N GLU A 26 11.71 -19.11 48.87
CA GLU A 26 11.00 -20.38 48.80
C GLU A 26 9.61 -20.04 48.27
N GLY A 27 9.54 -19.81 46.96
CA GLY A 27 8.26 -19.78 46.27
C GLY A 27 7.53 -21.07 46.62
N THR A 28 6.29 -20.96 47.05
CA THR A 28 5.48 -22.14 47.27
C THR A 28 5.26 -22.84 45.92
N LEU A 29 5.00 -24.15 45.92
CA LEU A 29 4.70 -24.88 44.69
C LEU A 29 3.55 -24.24 43.89
N ALA A 30 2.63 -23.56 44.58
CA ALA A 30 1.58 -22.75 43.98
C ALA A 30 2.12 -21.53 43.20
N ASP A 31 3.16 -20.85 43.70
CA ASP A 31 3.78 -19.71 43.01
C ASP A 31 4.47 -20.14 41.71
N PHE A 32 5.13 -21.31 41.72
CA PHE A 32 5.73 -21.88 40.52
C PHE A 32 4.68 -22.29 39.48
N VAL A 33 3.59 -22.93 39.92
CA VAL A 33 2.49 -23.31 39.02
C VAL A 33 1.84 -22.06 38.41
N PHE A 34 1.61 -21.01 39.21
CA PHE A 34 1.07 -19.75 38.71
C PHE A 34 2.00 -19.07 37.70
N ALA A 35 3.31 -19.05 37.97
CA ALA A 35 4.30 -18.51 37.04
C ALA A 35 4.34 -19.28 35.70
N ILE A 36 4.22 -20.61 35.74
CA ILE A 36 4.18 -21.44 34.53
C ILE A 36 2.91 -21.19 33.72
N VAL A 37 1.75 -21.14 34.37
CA VAL A 37 0.46 -20.90 33.69
C VAL A 37 0.44 -19.52 33.06
N THR A 38 0.90 -18.49 33.77
CA THR A 38 1.00 -17.14 33.22
C THR A 38 1.97 -17.09 32.03
N ALA A 39 3.17 -17.68 32.15
CA ALA A 39 4.12 -17.76 31.04
C ALA A 39 3.54 -18.49 29.82
N ALA A 40 2.84 -19.61 30.01
CA ALA A 40 2.18 -20.35 28.94
C ALA A 40 1.11 -19.50 28.24
N LEU A 41 0.26 -18.80 29.00
CA LEU A 41 -0.73 -17.88 28.44
C LEU A 41 -0.08 -16.73 27.66
N PHE A 42 1.03 -16.17 28.17
CA PHE A 42 1.78 -15.15 27.44
C PHE A 42 2.35 -15.70 26.14
N ILE A 43 2.90 -16.92 26.14
CA ILE A 43 3.40 -17.58 24.93
C ILE A 43 2.26 -17.81 23.95
N ASP A 44 1.12 -18.35 24.38
CA ASP A 44 -0.04 -18.60 23.52
C ASP A 44 -0.57 -17.31 22.90
N VAL A 45 -0.74 -16.25 23.69
CA VAL A 45 -1.16 -14.93 23.19
C VAL A 45 -0.12 -14.37 22.20
N THR A 46 1.18 -14.52 22.50
CA THR A 46 2.25 -14.06 21.61
C THR A 46 2.25 -14.85 20.30
N VAL A 47 2.05 -16.17 20.34
CA VAL A 47 1.97 -17.01 19.14
C VAL A 47 0.74 -16.65 18.31
N LEU A 48 -0.41 -16.44 18.94
CA LEU A 48 -1.63 -16.01 18.26
C LEU A 48 -1.46 -14.64 17.60
N THR A 49 -0.93 -13.65 18.32
CA THR A 49 -0.66 -12.32 17.75
C THR A 49 0.38 -12.35 16.63
N LEU A 50 1.41 -13.20 16.70
CA LEU A 50 2.36 -13.38 15.60
C LEU A 50 1.73 -14.10 14.41
N TYR A 51 0.81 -15.03 14.65
CA TYR A 51 0.06 -15.70 13.59
C TYR A 51 -0.89 -14.72 12.90
N ASP A 52 -1.59 -13.89 13.67
CA ASP A 52 -2.44 -12.81 13.15
C ASP A 52 -1.61 -11.79 12.37
N LEU A 53 -0.49 -11.31 12.92
CA LEU A 53 0.41 -10.39 12.22
C LEU A 53 0.97 -10.96 10.92
N LYS A 54 1.23 -12.28 10.87
CA LYS A 54 1.70 -12.97 9.67
C LYS A 54 0.60 -13.21 8.65
N THR A 55 -0.67 -13.27 9.08
CA THR A 55 -1.83 -13.47 8.21
C THR A 55 -2.45 -12.15 7.75
N THR A 56 -2.34 -11.07 8.54
CA THR A 56 -2.66 -9.72 8.08
C THR A 56 -1.62 -9.26 7.07
N ASP A 57 -1.99 -9.35 5.80
CA ASP A 57 -1.25 -8.71 4.72
C ASP A 57 -1.45 -7.19 4.82
N PHE A 58 -0.54 -6.51 5.53
CA PHE A 58 -0.51 -5.05 5.65
C PHE A 58 -0.52 -4.36 4.29
N SER A 59 -0.15 -5.06 3.20
CA SER A 59 -0.21 -4.55 1.83
C SER A 59 -1.65 -4.18 1.41
N ARG A 60 -2.68 -4.78 2.02
CA ARG A 60 -4.10 -4.48 1.76
C ARG A 60 -4.66 -3.28 2.53
N LEU A 61 -3.82 -2.54 3.26
CA LEU A 61 -4.26 -1.32 3.95
C LEU A 61 -4.68 -0.21 2.98
N LEU A 62 -4.14 -0.22 1.76
CA LEU A 62 -4.51 0.71 0.71
C LEU A 62 -5.15 -0.05 -0.45
N PRO A 63 -6.16 0.55 -1.10
CA PRO A 63 -6.74 -0.05 -2.30
C PRO A 63 -5.69 -0.07 -3.42
N GLU A 64 -5.60 -1.21 -4.11
CA GLU A 64 -4.74 -1.37 -5.28
C GLU A 64 -5.61 -1.25 -6.54
N LEU A 65 -5.29 -0.29 -7.40
CA LEU A 65 -5.94 -0.15 -8.70
C LEU A 65 -4.93 -0.48 -9.79
N SER A 66 -5.33 -1.22 -10.82
CA SER A 66 -4.48 -1.49 -11.99
C SER A 66 -5.34 -1.52 -13.25
N ALA A 67 -4.77 -1.11 -14.39
CA ALA A 67 -5.48 -1.11 -15.66
C ALA A 67 -4.76 -2.00 -16.67
N VAL A 68 -5.50 -2.83 -17.40
CA VAL A 68 -5.01 -3.68 -18.47
C VAL A 68 -5.64 -3.24 -19.78
N VAL A 69 -4.89 -3.33 -20.88
CA VAL A 69 -5.46 -3.24 -22.24
C VAL A 69 -5.75 -4.66 -22.70
N ASP A 70 -7.03 -4.99 -22.83
CA ASP A 70 -7.50 -6.30 -23.29
C ASP A 70 -7.37 -6.45 -24.81
N GLY A 71 -7.44 -5.33 -25.52
CA GLY A 71 -7.24 -5.31 -26.97
C GLY A 71 -7.34 -3.91 -27.56
N ALA A 72 -6.76 -3.76 -28.75
CA ALA A 72 -6.82 -2.53 -29.51
C ALA A 72 -7.11 -2.82 -30.99
N ALA A 73 -7.93 -1.98 -31.60
CA ALA A 73 -8.28 -2.03 -33.01
C ALA A 73 -7.89 -0.73 -33.72
N GLY A 74 -7.54 -0.84 -35.01
CA GLY A 74 -7.31 0.32 -35.88
C GLY A 74 -5.95 1.01 -35.73
N LEU A 75 -4.94 0.37 -35.11
CA LEU A 75 -3.62 0.98 -34.93
C LEU A 75 -2.82 1.20 -36.22
N ASP A 76 -3.03 0.34 -37.22
CA ASP A 76 -2.23 0.33 -38.45
C ASP A 76 -2.82 1.21 -39.58
N SER A 77 -3.86 2.02 -39.29
CA SER A 77 -4.63 2.69 -40.35
C SER A 77 -5.18 4.06 -39.93
N ARG A 78 -5.67 4.86 -40.89
CA ARG A 78 -6.40 6.12 -40.64
C ARG A 78 -7.84 5.90 -40.11
N VAL A 79 -8.15 4.70 -39.66
CA VAL A 79 -9.49 4.29 -39.20
C VAL A 79 -9.65 4.64 -37.72
N PRO A 80 -10.89 4.88 -37.23
CA PRO A 80 -11.17 5.00 -35.79
C PRO A 80 -10.49 3.90 -34.97
N ARG A 81 -9.79 4.31 -33.91
CA ARG A 81 -9.21 3.39 -32.93
C ARG A 81 -10.21 3.10 -31.83
N ALA A 82 -10.18 1.86 -31.37
CA ALA A 82 -10.91 1.44 -30.18
C ALA A 82 -9.99 0.63 -29.28
N PHE A 83 -10.08 0.85 -27.98
CA PHE A 83 -9.36 0.15 -26.94
C PHE A 83 -10.38 -0.48 -26.00
N ASN A 84 -10.22 -1.78 -25.78
CA ASN A 84 -10.89 -2.49 -24.69
C ASN A 84 -9.92 -2.53 -23.52
N LEU A 85 -10.33 -1.96 -22.39
CA LEU A 85 -9.53 -1.92 -21.18
C LEU A 85 -10.30 -2.56 -20.03
N THR A 86 -9.57 -3.16 -19.11
CA THR A 86 -10.12 -3.64 -17.83
C THR A 86 -9.40 -2.95 -16.70
N LEU A 87 -10.15 -2.20 -15.90
CA LEU A 87 -9.66 -1.64 -14.64
C LEU A 87 -9.97 -2.63 -13.52
N SER A 88 -8.94 -3.15 -12.88
CA SER A 88 -9.02 -4.00 -11.69
C SER A 88 -8.90 -3.15 -10.43
N ILE A 89 -9.76 -3.47 -9.46
CA ILE A 89 -9.86 -2.76 -8.18
C ILE A 89 -9.77 -3.81 -7.07
N ASP A 90 -8.78 -3.68 -6.20
CA ASP A 90 -8.75 -4.32 -4.89
C ASP A 90 -9.05 -3.24 -3.84
N SER A 91 -10.16 -3.38 -3.12
CA SER A 91 -10.63 -2.39 -2.14
C SER A 91 -9.80 -2.37 -0.85
N GLY A 92 -8.97 -3.39 -0.61
CA GLY A 92 -8.27 -3.51 0.66
C GLY A 92 -9.20 -3.64 1.86
N ILE A 93 -8.69 -3.39 3.08
CA ILE A 93 -9.40 -3.67 4.34
C ILE A 93 -10.11 -2.46 4.98
N ARG A 94 -9.93 -1.24 4.44
CA ARG A 94 -10.33 0.00 5.13
C ARG A 94 -11.68 0.56 4.68
N ASP A 95 -11.80 0.82 3.38
CA ASP A 95 -12.90 1.61 2.83
C ASP A 95 -13.41 0.97 1.53
N GLU A 96 -14.69 1.17 1.21
CA GLU A 96 -15.20 0.81 -0.10
C GLU A 96 -14.53 1.67 -1.18
N GLN A 97 -14.25 1.06 -2.35
CA GLN A 97 -13.60 1.76 -3.43
C GLN A 97 -14.55 1.94 -4.61
N CYS A 98 -14.98 3.18 -4.83
CA CYS A 98 -15.77 3.54 -6.00
C CYS A 98 -14.88 4.07 -7.13
N VAL A 99 -15.18 3.66 -8.37
CA VAL A 99 -14.59 4.20 -9.59
C VAL A 99 -15.71 4.43 -10.61
N GLY A 100 -15.58 5.47 -11.43
CA GLY A 100 -16.53 5.87 -12.46
C GLY A 100 -16.08 7.21 -13.05
N GLY A 101 -16.68 7.66 -14.15
CA GLY A 101 -16.37 8.94 -14.79
C GLY A 101 -15.90 8.78 -16.23
N GLU A 102 -14.80 9.43 -16.60
CA GLU A 102 -14.27 9.39 -17.97
C GLU A 102 -12.83 8.87 -17.99
N ALA A 103 -12.56 7.95 -18.92
CA ALA A 103 -11.24 7.43 -19.21
C ALA A 103 -10.67 8.06 -20.47
N VAL A 104 -9.38 8.38 -20.43
CA VAL A 104 -8.61 8.87 -21.57
C VAL A 104 -7.40 7.96 -21.74
N VAL A 105 -7.20 7.45 -22.95
CA VAL A 105 -6.01 6.67 -23.34
C VAL A 105 -5.03 7.63 -23.99
N LEU A 106 -3.81 7.68 -23.49
CA LEU A 106 -2.75 8.54 -23.99
C LEU A 106 -1.53 7.72 -24.40
N TYR A 107 -0.81 8.21 -25.39
CA TYR A 107 0.54 7.77 -25.72
C TYR A 107 1.45 8.99 -25.72
N ARG A 108 2.45 8.99 -24.83
CA ARG A 108 3.39 10.11 -24.63
C ARG A 108 2.68 11.47 -24.43
N GLY A 109 1.57 11.46 -23.69
CA GLY A 109 0.75 12.64 -23.43
C GLY A 109 -0.22 13.05 -24.54
N VAL A 110 -0.21 12.37 -25.69
CA VAL A 110 -1.16 12.62 -26.79
C VAL A 110 -2.41 11.77 -26.57
N PRO A 111 -3.62 12.36 -26.48
CA PRO A 111 -4.85 11.60 -26.31
C PRO A 111 -5.18 10.80 -27.58
N LEU A 112 -5.32 9.49 -27.43
CA LEU A 112 -5.62 8.55 -28.50
C LEU A 112 -7.10 8.21 -28.59
N ALA A 113 -7.78 8.13 -27.46
CA ALA A 113 -9.18 7.72 -27.33
C ALA A 113 -9.76 8.16 -25.98
N THR A 114 -11.08 8.32 -25.92
CA THR A 114 -11.83 8.56 -24.67
C THR A 114 -12.98 7.57 -24.54
N GLY A 115 -13.40 7.30 -23.30
CA GLY A 115 -14.46 6.34 -23.00
C GLY A 115 -15.11 6.61 -21.66
N ALA A 116 -16.39 6.29 -21.53
CA ALA A 116 -17.08 6.39 -20.24
C ALA A 116 -16.72 5.19 -19.34
N VAL A 117 -16.49 5.46 -18.07
CA VAL A 117 -16.30 4.44 -17.04
C VAL A 117 -17.58 4.36 -16.22
N GLN A 118 -18.26 3.23 -16.29
CA GLN A 118 -19.45 2.99 -15.48
C GLN A 118 -19.09 3.00 -13.99
N GLU A 119 -19.99 3.56 -13.18
CA GLU A 119 -19.78 3.62 -11.75
C GLU A 119 -19.86 2.21 -11.14
N LEU A 120 -18.79 1.81 -10.46
CA LEU A 120 -18.70 0.57 -9.70
C LEU A 120 -18.09 0.88 -8.34
N CYS A 121 -18.78 0.45 -7.28
CA CYS A 121 -18.24 0.46 -5.93
C CYS A 121 -17.93 -0.98 -5.49
N VAL A 122 -16.69 -1.21 -5.08
CA VAL A 122 -16.19 -2.48 -4.60
C VAL A 122 -16.22 -2.46 -3.07
N PRO A 123 -16.98 -3.37 -2.42
CA PRO A 123 -17.02 -3.46 -0.96
C PRO A 123 -15.66 -3.83 -0.38
N VAL A 124 -15.43 -3.45 0.88
CA VAL A 124 -14.22 -3.78 1.65
C VAL A 124 -13.90 -5.28 1.57
N ASN A 125 -12.62 -5.61 1.45
CA ASN A 125 -12.09 -6.97 1.29
C ASN A 125 -12.59 -7.71 0.05
N SER A 126 -13.08 -6.97 -0.95
CA SER A 126 -13.48 -7.51 -2.24
C SER A 126 -12.60 -6.96 -3.36
N THR A 127 -12.56 -7.72 -4.45
CA THR A 127 -12.05 -7.27 -5.73
C THR A 127 -13.20 -7.01 -6.69
N GLY A 128 -12.96 -6.15 -7.68
CA GLY A 128 -13.90 -5.84 -8.74
C GLY A 128 -13.18 -5.47 -10.03
N GLN A 129 -13.89 -5.56 -11.15
CA GLN A 129 -13.37 -5.22 -12.46
C GLN A 129 -14.39 -4.37 -13.22
N VAL A 130 -13.91 -3.33 -13.89
CA VAL A 130 -14.71 -2.47 -14.77
C VAL A 130 -14.16 -2.55 -16.18
N ALA A 131 -15.00 -2.97 -17.12
CA ALA A 131 -14.68 -2.89 -18.53
C ALA A 131 -14.89 -1.46 -19.04
N ILE A 132 -13.91 -0.95 -19.79
CA ILE A 132 -13.91 0.39 -20.36
C ILE A 132 -13.72 0.25 -21.87
N PHE A 133 -14.64 0.82 -22.63
CA PHE A 133 -14.52 0.96 -24.07
C PHE A 133 -14.14 2.40 -24.40
N ALA A 134 -12.92 2.60 -24.92
CA ALA A 134 -12.43 3.91 -25.32
C ALA A 134 -12.27 3.97 -26.84
N ALA A 135 -12.81 5.01 -27.48
CA ALA A 135 -12.73 5.18 -28.93
C ALA A 135 -12.20 6.58 -29.32
N SER A 136 -11.53 6.68 -30.48
CA SER A 136 -10.93 7.94 -30.96
C SER A 136 -11.91 8.91 -31.62
N GLY A 137 -13.22 8.58 -31.65
CA GLY A 137 -14.23 9.40 -32.33
C GLY A 137 -14.02 9.54 -33.85
N GLY A 138 -13.20 8.67 -34.47
CA GLY A 138 -12.87 8.73 -35.89
C GLY A 138 -11.63 9.55 -36.23
N VAL A 139 -10.93 10.09 -35.23
CA VAL A 139 -9.66 10.80 -35.44
C VAL A 139 -8.53 9.78 -35.60
N GLY A 140 -7.83 9.86 -36.74
CA GLY A 140 -6.67 9.01 -37.06
C GLY A 140 -5.44 9.33 -36.22
N LEU A 141 -4.41 8.48 -36.28
CA LEU A 141 -3.13 8.73 -35.62
C LEU A 141 -2.25 9.57 -36.56
N PRO A 142 -1.56 10.61 -36.07
CA PRO A 142 -0.47 11.22 -36.83
C PRO A 142 0.56 10.15 -37.21
N THR A 143 1.08 10.20 -38.44
CA THR A 143 2.00 9.18 -38.97
C THR A 143 3.26 9.06 -38.11
N GLU A 144 3.76 10.19 -37.64
CA GLU A 144 4.95 10.27 -36.78
C GLU A 144 4.73 9.52 -35.45
N LEU A 145 3.53 9.58 -34.90
CA LEU A 145 3.20 8.90 -33.64
C LEU A 145 2.99 7.39 -33.86
N ALA A 146 2.43 7.01 -35.01
CA ALA A 146 2.30 5.61 -35.43
C ALA A 146 3.66 4.94 -35.62
N GLU A 147 4.60 5.64 -36.27
CA GLU A 147 5.98 5.17 -36.45
C GLU A 147 6.68 4.99 -35.11
N GLN A 148 6.55 5.96 -34.19
CA GLN A 148 7.12 5.83 -32.85
C GLN A 148 6.57 4.62 -32.08
N MET A 149 5.25 4.36 -32.16
CA MET A 149 4.66 3.17 -31.53
C MET A 149 5.18 1.88 -32.17
N ALA A 150 5.35 1.86 -33.49
CA ALA A 150 5.88 0.71 -34.22
C ALA A 150 7.36 0.44 -33.86
N ASP A 151 8.16 1.50 -33.75
CA ASP A 151 9.56 1.42 -33.34
C ASP A 151 9.69 0.96 -31.88
N GLU A 152 8.91 1.53 -30.96
CA GLU A 152 8.88 1.11 -29.55
C GLU A 152 8.49 -0.36 -29.41
N LYS A 153 7.51 -0.82 -30.19
CA LYS A 153 7.14 -2.23 -30.26
C LYS A 153 8.29 -3.09 -30.77
N ARG A 154 9.04 -2.63 -31.78
CA ARG A 154 10.14 -3.37 -32.39
C ARG A 154 11.34 -3.48 -31.44
N ASP A 155 11.64 -2.42 -30.72
CA ASP A 155 12.82 -2.34 -29.86
C ASP A 155 12.57 -2.94 -28.46
N GLY A 156 11.41 -2.64 -27.88
CA GLY A 156 11.05 -3.01 -26.50
C GLY A 156 10.06 -4.17 -26.38
N GLY A 157 9.49 -4.64 -27.49
CA GLY A 157 8.53 -5.76 -27.52
C GLY A 157 7.11 -5.41 -27.06
N ALA A 158 6.89 -4.25 -26.44
CA ALA A 158 5.58 -3.78 -25.99
C ALA A 158 5.51 -2.24 -26.05
N VAL A 159 4.33 -1.73 -26.40
CA VAL A 159 4.04 -0.29 -26.35
C VAL A 159 3.31 0.03 -25.06
N TRP A 160 3.78 1.03 -24.33
CA TRP A 160 3.14 1.46 -23.09
C TRP A 160 2.18 2.62 -23.32
N LEU A 161 0.97 2.48 -22.81
CA LEU A 161 -0.08 3.49 -22.82
C LEU A 161 -0.32 4.01 -21.41
N GLU A 162 -0.65 5.29 -21.32
CA GLU A 162 -1.12 5.90 -20.09
C GLU A 162 -2.65 5.95 -20.13
N VAL A 163 -3.30 5.41 -19.11
CA VAL A 163 -4.76 5.44 -18.95
C VAL A 163 -5.07 6.35 -17.78
N ARG A 164 -5.76 7.46 -18.07
CA ARG A 164 -6.23 8.41 -17.06
C ARG A 164 -7.71 8.21 -16.84
N VAL A 165 -8.13 8.00 -15.59
CA VAL A 165 -9.55 7.97 -15.23
C VAL A 165 -9.84 9.15 -14.32
N ILE A 166 -10.69 10.05 -14.79
CA ILE A 166 -11.17 11.21 -14.05
C ILE A 166 -12.51 10.84 -13.43
N SER A 167 -12.51 10.72 -12.11
CA SER A 167 -13.71 10.40 -11.35
C SER A 167 -14.55 11.63 -11.06
N VAL A 168 -15.87 11.41 -11.00
CA VAL A 168 -16.87 12.40 -10.57
C VAL A 168 -16.58 12.97 -9.18
N LYS A 169 -15.87 12.23 -8.33
CA LYS A 169 -15.45 12.68 -6.99
C LYS A 169 -14.11 13.45 -7.01
N HIS A 170 -13.75 14.08 -8.13
CA HIS A 170 -12.49 14.80 -8.32
C HIS A 170 -11.23 13.96 -8.04
N ARG A 171 -11.27 12.65 -8.36
CA ARG A 171 -10.10 11.77 -8.24
C ARG A 171 -9.55 11.46 -9.63
N LEU A 172 -8.27 11.73 -9.84
CA LEU A 172 -7.53 11.32 -11.03
C LEU A 172 -6.78 10.03 -10.72
N LEU A 173 -7.05 8.98 -11.51
CA LEU A 173 -6.24 7.77 -11.54
C LEU A 173 -5.36 7.81 -12.78
N THR A 174 -4.09 7.52 -12.62
CA THR A 174 -3.12 7.40 -13.72
C THR A 174 -2.51 6.01 -13.69
N CYS A 175 -2.85 5.19 -14.67
CA CYS A 175 -2.37 3.84 -14.82
C CYS A 175 -1.47 3.74 -16.05
N THR A 176 -0.50 2.85 -16.03
CA THR A 176 0.24 2.46 -17.25
C THR A 176 -0.12 1.05 -17.63
N ALA A 177 -0.41 0.85 -18.91
CA ALA A 177 -0.85 -0.44 -19.44
C ALA A 177 -0.13 -0.76 -20.74
N SER A 178 0.27 -2.01 -20.92
CA SER A 178 0.88 -2.47 -22.18
C SER A 178 -0.20 -2.77 -23.21
N LEU A 179 -0.01 -2.24 -24.42
CA LEU A 179 -0.93 -2.41 -25.55
C LEU A 179 -1.07 -3.88 -26.00
N HIS A 180 -0.04 -4.69 -25.81
CA HIS A 180 0.03 -6.06 -26.32
C HIS A 180 -0.48 -7.13 -25.35
N GLY A 181 -1.25 -6.74 -24.31
CA GLY A 181 -1.98 -7.67 -23.46
C GLY A 181 -1.08 -8.76 -22.87
N GLY A 182 -0.14 -8.37 -22.00
CA GLY A 182 0.78 -9.30 -21.37
C GLY A 182 0.35 -9.67 -19.96
N ALA A 183 0.28 -10.97 -19.68
CA ALA A 183 0.12 -11.60 -18.36
C ALA A 183 1.31 -11.34 -17.40
N GLY A 184 1.83 -10.12 -17.40
CA GLY A 184 2.79 -9.61 -16.42
C GLY A 184 2.06 -8.84 -15.32
N PRO A 185 2.66 -8.71 -14.12
CA PRO A 185 2.14 -7.84 -13.09
C PRO A 185 1.98 -6.42 -13.64
N GLN A 186 0.75 -5.91 -13.70
CA GLN A 186 0.51 -4.52 -14.04
C GLN A 186 0.97 -3.66 -12.87
N PRO A 187 1.68 -2.55 -13.12
CA PRO A 187 1.98 -1.62 -12.06
C PRO A 187 0.69 -1.02 -11.49
N PRO A 188 0.66 -0.72 -10.18
CA PRO A 188 -0.47 -0.05 -9.57
C PRO A 188 -0.61 1.37 -10.15
N CYS A 189 -1.85 1.82 -10.29
CA CYS A 189 -2.18 3.17 -10.70
C CYS A 189 -1.81 4.18 -9.61
N ASP A 190 -1.29 5.34 -10.01
CA ASP A 190 -1.19 6.51 -9.13
C ASP A 190 -2.59 7.13 -8.95
N SER A 191 -2.92 7.54 -7.73
CA SER A 191 -4.19 8.19 -7.43
C SER A 191 -3.96 9.56 -6.81
N ARG A 192 -4.58 10.59 -7.39
CA ARG A 192 -4.48 11.97 -6.91
C ARG A 192 -5.86 12.57 -6.75
N LEU A 193 -6.06 13.29 -5.66
CA LEU A 193 -7.21 14.16 -5.50
C LEU A 193 -6.94 15.44 -6.29
N LEU A 194 -7.78 15.71 -7.29
CA LEU A 194 -7.80 17.00 -7.96
C LEU A 194 -8.38 18.00 -6.96
N ARG A 195 -7.54 18.89 -6.45
CA ARG A 195 -8.03 20.09 -5.77
C ARG A 195 -8.58 21.02 -6.84
N ASP A 196 -9.80 21.48 -6.64
CA ASP A 196 -10.31 22.61 -7.40
C ASP A 196 -9.52 23.85 -6.98
N GLU A 197 -8.72 24.38 -7.89
CA GLU A 197 -7.95 25.61 -7.70
C GLU A 197 -8.75 26.84 -8.22
N SER A 198 -10.08 26.74 -8.29
CA SER A 198 -10.94 27.82 -8.82
C SER A 198 -11.36 28.90 -7.82
N ASP A 199 -11.00 28.82 -6.54
CA ASP A 199 -11.53 29.75 -5.51
C ASP A 199 -10.57 30.92 -5.15
N GLY A 200 -9.65 31.27 -6.05
CA GLY A 200 -8.53 32.18 -5.75
C GLY A 200 -8.44 33.47 -6.57
N VAL A 201 -9.54 34.04 -7.09
CA VAL A 201 -9.50 35.45 -7.52
C VAL A 201 -9.50 36.31 -6.27
N GLU A 202 -8.31 36.68 -5.79
CA GLU A 202 -8.13 37.81 -4.90
C GLU A 202 -8.68 39.03 -5.66
N LYS A 203 -9.90 39.46 -5.32
CA LYS A 203 -10.40 40.76 -5.76
C LYS A 203 -9.43 41.77 -5.16
N ALA A 204 -8.63 42.39 -6.01
CA ALA A 204 -7.91 43.61 -5.68
C ALA A 204 -8.95 44.61 -5.14
N SER A 205 -8.99 44.75 -3.82
CA SER A 205 -9.74 45.82 -3.18
C SER A 205 -9.00 47.10 -3.48
N VAL A 206 -9.48 47.81 -4.49
CA VAL A 206 -9.32 49.26 -4.59
C VAL A 206 -10.03 49.84 -3.36
N TYR A 207 -9.28 50.40 -2.42
CA TYR A 207 -9.44 51.76 -1.86
C TYR A 207 -8.40 52.02 -0.77
#